data_AF-A0A845PUL3-F1
#
_entry.id   AF-A0A845PUL3-F1
#
_cell.length_a   1.000
_cell.length_b   1.000
_cell.length_c   1.000
_cell.angle_alpha   90.00
_cell.angle_beta   90.00
_cell.angle_gamma   90.00
#
_symmetry.space_group_name_H-M   'P 1'
#
loop_
_entity.id
_entity.type
_entity.pdbx_description
1 polymer ?
#
loop_
_entity_poly.entity_id
_entity_poly.type
_entity_poly.pdbx_seq_one_letter_code
_entity_poly.pdbx_strand_id
1 'polypeptide(L)'
;MRLYKDSKELPLWNYERIMTTDNPFFVLKGYEEGIEVTGYDETELREHFQTLIEEYVVSIDSASIDFANQGKKQAYRLEILKLSALIDILEIKIKSNDLLQKMDLSINNSGLDSLFEHIRIVRSPDLNEQISIIRDKIEKYENDINDLESKQKKTGATEKKQTDINDVIVNIEQILERTIDLEKTSLYRFGVMLKLAKEKIDHLTKARKR
;
A
#
# COMPACT_ATOMS: atom_id res chain seq x y z
N MET A 1 21.55 -6.58 27.41
CA MET A 1 20.29 -6.71 26.65
C MET A 1 20.07 -8.20 26.32
N ARG A 2 19.05 -8.60 25.54
CA ARG A 2 18.89 -9.99 25.07
C ARG A 2 18.58 -9.99 23.57
N LEU A 3 19.04 -10.99 22.83
CA LEU A 3 18.72 -11.16 21.42
C LEU A 3 17.27 -11.62 21.21
N TYR A 4 16.66 -11.23 20.10
CA TYR A 4 15.47 -11.91 19.58
C TYR A 4 15.81 -13.34 19.20
N LYS A 5 14.99 -14.31 19.60
CA LYS A 5 15.32 -15.73 19.40
C LYS A 5 15.06 -16.22 17.98
N ASP A 6 13.95 -15.75 17.40
CA ASP A 6 13.46 -16.19 16.10
C ASP A 6 12.69 -15.05 15.39
N SER A 7 12.33 -15.29 14.14
CA SER A 7 11.56 -14.35 13.31
C SER A 7 10.14 -14.06 13.85
N LYS A 8 9.61 -14.87 14.77
CA LYS A 8 8.29 -14.63 15.39
C LYS A 8 8.38 -13.63 16.53
N GLU A 9 9.54 -13.51 17.17
CA GLU A 9 9.80 -12.53 18.22
C GLU A 9 10.29 -11.18 17.68
N LEU A 10 11.01 -11.15 16.55
CA LEU A 10 11.58 -9.92 15.98
C LEU A 10 10.46 -9.01 15.41
N PRO A 11 10.27 -7.78 15.93
CA PRO A 11 9.33 -6.83 15.35
C PRO A 11 9.76 -6.40 13.95
N LEU A 12 8.77 -6.14 13.09
CA LEU A 12 9.00 -5.67 11.74
C LEU A 12 9.69 -4.30 11.74
N TRP A 13 9.40 -3.45 12.72
CA TRP A 13 10.10 -2.18 12.92
C TRP A 13 11.61 -2.36 13.09
N ASN A 14 12.05 -3.31 13.91
CA ASN A 14 13.48 -3.59 14.09
C ASN A 14 14.11 -4.10 12.80
N TYR A 15 13.42 -4.98 12.06
CA TYR A 15 13.88 -5.44 10.76
C TYR A 15 14.01 -4.29 9.75
N GLU A 16 13.00 -3.41 9.66
CA GLU A 16 13.01 -2.23 8.79
C GLU A 16 14.21 -1.33 9.12
N ARG A 17 14.44 -1.04 10.40
CA ARG A 17 15.58 -0.22 10.85
C ARG A 17 16.93 -0.82 10.50
N ILE A 18 17.12 -2.13 10.68
CA ILE A 18 18.38 -2.80 10.31
C ILE A 18 18.59 -2.68 8.79
N MET A 19 17.53 -2.90 8.00
CA MET A 19 17.61 -2.83 6.54
C MET A 19 17.84 -1.42 6.00
N THR A 20 17.41 -0.37 6.71
CA THR A 20 17.56 1.04 6.26
C THR A 20 18.80 1.74 6.81
N THR A 21 19.22 1.40 8.04
CA THR A 21 20.34 2.06 8.72
C THR A 21 21.62 1.22 8.75
N ASP A 22 21.54 -0.05 8.37
CA ASP A 22 22.61 -1.05 8.50
C ASP A 22 23.12 -1.22 9.96
N ASN A 23 22.32 -0.82 10.95
CA ASN A 23 22.64 -0.94 12.37
C ASN A 23 22.18 -2.30 12.94
N PRO A 24 23.09 -3.24 13.27
CA PRO A 24 22.71 -4.57 13.74
C PRO A 24 22.25 -4.59 15.21
N PHE A 25 22.43 -3.51 15.98
CA PHE A 25 22.04 -3.47 17.40
C PHE A 25 20.52 -3.52 17.61
N PHE A 26 19.72 -3.22 16.58
CA PHE A 26 18.26 -3.41 16.60
C PHE A 26 17.83 -4.87 16.75
N VAL A 27 18.75 -5.84 16.68
CA VAL A 27 18.50 -7.26 17.01
C VAL A 27 18.43 -7.49 18.53
N LEU A 28 18.79 -6.49 19.33
CA LEU A 28 18.68 -6.52 20.78
C LEU A 28 17.31 -6.00 21.24
N LYS A 29 16.69 -6.76 22.14
CA LYS A 29 15.42 -6.39 22.77
C LYS A 29 15.57 -5.10 23.57
N GLY A 30 14.77 -4.10 23.21
CA GLY A 30 14.72 -2.79 23.87
C GLY A 30 15.87 -1.86 23.49
N TYR A 31 16.58 -2.14 22.39
CA TYR A 31 17.54 -1.19 21.85
C TYR A 31 16.84 0.00 21.19
N GLU A 32 17.34 1.18 21.50
CA GLU A 32 16.99 2.46 20.87
C GLU A 32 18.27 3.11 20.36
N GLU A 33 18.15 3.86 19.27
CA GLU A 33 19.28 4.54 18.65
C GLU A 33 19.93 5.54 19.62
N GLY A 34 21.27 5.51 19.72
CA GLY A 34 22.02 6.35 20.65
C GLY A 34 22.25 5.73 22.04
N ILE A 35 21.70 4.55 22.33
CA ILE A 35 22.07 3.79 23.53
C ILE A 35 23.43 3.12 23.31
N GLU A 36 24.36 3.34 24.24
CA GLU A 36 25.66 2.66 24.25
C GLU A 36 25.48 1.18 24.61
N VAL A 37 25.93 0.29 23.72
CA VAL A 37 25.85 -1.15 23.90
C VAL A 37 27.25 -1.71 24.15
N THR A 38 27.47 -2.26 25.34
CA THR A 38 28.74 -2.90 25.71
C THR A 38 28.60 -4.42 25.72
N GLY A 39 29.62 -5.14 25.22
CA GLY A 39 29.72 -6.60 25.33
C GLY A 39 29.00 -7.39 24.24
N TYR A 40 28.71 -6.77 23.10
CA TYR A 40 28.23 -7.43 21.88
C TYR A 40 29.16 -7.10 20.72
N ASP A 41 29.51 -8.12 19.92
CA ASP A 41 30.25 -7.94 18.68
C ASP A 41 29.29 -7.69 17.51
N GLU A 42 29.57 -6.68 16.69
CA GLU A 42 28.69 -6.33 15.55
C GLU A 42 28.62 -7.44 14.50
N THR A 43 29.69 -8.20 14.32
CA THR A 43 29.74 -9.31 13.36
C THR A 43 28.82 -10.44 13.80
N GLU A 44 28.89 -10.83 15.08
CA GLU A 44 28.00 -11.84 15.68
C GLU A 44 26.53 -11.40 15.58
N LEU A 45 26.22 -10.12 15.79
CA LEU A 45 24.86 -9.60 15.65
C LEU A 45 24.35 -9.68 14.21
N ARG A 46 25.21 -9.40 13.22
CA ARG A 46 24.87 -9.51 11.79
C ARG A 46 24.64 -10.97 11.38
N GLU A 47 25.47 -11.90 11.86
CA GLU A 47 25.29 -13.33 11.61
C GLU A 47 23.98 -13.85 12.23
N HIS A 48 23.67 -13.41 13.46
CA HIS A 48 22.40 -13.73 14.10
C HIS A 48 21.22 -13.17 13.31
N PHE A 49 21.32 -11.93 12.85
CA PHE A 49 20.30 -11.33 11.99
C PHE A 49 20.10 -12.10 10.69
N GLN A 50 21.19 -12.50 10.04
CA GLN A 50 21.14 -13.28 8.81
C GLN A 50 20.45 -14.63 9.05
N THR A 51 20.68 -15.27 10.21
CA THR A 51 19.98 -16.50 10.60
C THR A 51 18.47 -16.26 10.74
N LEU A 52 18.06 -15.17 11.39
CA LEU A 52 16.65 -14.78 11.51
C LEU A 52 16.00 -14.50 10.14
N ILE A 53 16.77 -13.94 9.20
CA ILE A 53 16.34 -13.68 7.82
C ILE A 53 16.25 -14.98 7.03
N GLU A 54 17.17 -15.93 7.16
CA GLU A 54 17.15 -17.17 6.39
C GLU A 54 15.94 -18.04 6.74
N GLU A 55 15.52 -18.06 8.00
CA GLU A 55 14.22 -18.62 8.41
C GLU A 55 13.03 -17.95 7.72
N TYR A 56 13.19 -16.68 7.30
CA TYR A 56 12.19 -15.86 6.62
C TYR A 56 12.26 -15.95 5.06
N VAL A 57 13.46 -15.98 4.47
CA VAL A 57 13.74 -15.84 3.01
C VAL A 57 13.37 -17.06 2.18
N VAL A 58 13.22 -18.25 2.77
CA VAL A 58 12.74 -19.45 2.05
C VAL A 58 11.34 -19.22 1.41
N SER A 59 10.64 -18.14 1.78
CA SER A 59 9.33 -17.78 1.20
C SER A 59 9.34 -16.70 0.11
N ILE A 60 10.47 -16.04 -0.20
CA ILE A 60 10.50 -14.78 -0.97
C ILE A 60 11.65 -14.76 -1.98
N ASP A 61 11.45 -15.32 -3.16
CA ASP A 61 12.33 -15.00 -4.29
C ASP A 61 11.53 -14.65 -5.56
N SER A 62 12.07 -13.65 -6.29
CA SER A 62 11.66 -13.09 -7.60
C SER A 62 10.41 -12.21 -7.75
N ALA A 63 9.72 -11.79 -6.69
CA ALA A 63 8.44 -11.07 -6.81
C ALA A 63 8.49 -9.52 -6.72
N SER A 64 9.65 -8.89 -6.50
CA SER A 64 9.67 -7.47 -6.07
C SER A 64 9.22 -6.44 -7.12
N ILE A 65 9.58 -6.66 -8.39
CA ILE A 65 9.16 -5.79 -9.50
C ILE A 65 7.68 -6.01 -9.85
N ASP A 66 7.15 -7.22 -9.68
CA ASP A 66 5.72 -7.50 -9.83
C ASP A 66 4.91 -6.93 -8.66
N PHE A 67 5.40 -7.04 -7.42
CA PHE A 67 4.71 -6.54 -6.23
C PHE A 67 4.51 -5.03 -6.26
N ALA A 68 5.55 -4.26 -6.60
CA ALA A 68 5.46 -2.81 -6.63
C ALA A 68 4.44 -2.30 -7.67
N ASN A 69 4.45 -2.91 -8.85
CA ASN A 69 3.48 -2.56 -9.89
C ASN A 69 2.05 -2.97 -9.49
N GLN A 70 1.87 -4.09 -8.77
CA GLN A 70 0.56 -4.51 -8.27
C GLN A 70 0.05 -3.63 -7.12
N GLY A 71 0.92 -3.20 -6.20
CA GLY A 71 0.57 -2.25 -5.14
C GLY A 71 0.07 -0.94 -5.75
N LYS A 72 0.87 -0.33 -6.64
CA LYS A 72 0.49 0.89 -7.36
C LYS A 72 -0.84 0.75 -8.11
N LYS A 73 -1.09 -0.41 -8.73
CA LYS A 73 -2.36 -0.71 -9.39
C LYS A 73 -3.53 -0.82 -8.41
N GLN A 74 -3.36 -1.42 -7.24
CA GLN A 74 -4.41 -1.42 -6.22
C GLN A 74 -4.67 -0.02 -5.68
N ALA A 75 -3.63 0.79 -5.47
CA ALA A 75 -3.80 2.18 -5.07
C ALA A 75 -4.66 2.97 -6.07
N TYR A 76 -4.39 2.84 -7.38
CA TYR A 76 -5.22 3.45 -8.41
C TYR A 76 -6.65 2.93 -8.42
N ARG A 77 -6.88 1.64 -8.20
CA ARG A 77 -8.23 1.09 -8.10
C ARG A 77 -9.00 1.62 -6.90
N LEU A 78 -8.33 1.80 -5.76
CA LEU A 78 -8.92 2.39 -4.57
C LEU A 78 -9.34 3.85 -4.85
N GLU A 79 -8.47 4.62 -5.52
CA GLU A 79 -8.80 5.98 -5.94
C GLU A 79 -9.97 6.02 -6.93
N ILE A 80 -10.02 5.11 -7.91
CA ILE A 80 -11.17 4.97 -8.81
C ILE A 80 -12.44 4.69 -8.02
N LEU A 81 -12.43 3.72 -7.08
CA LEU A 81 -13.59 3.39 -6.26
C LEU A 81 -14.11 4.60 -5.47
N LYS A 82 -13.19 5.33 -4.83
CA LYS A 82 -13.50 6.56 -4.09
C LYS A 82 -14.13 7.63 -4.99
N LEU A 83 -13.59 7.83 -6.20
CA LEU A 83 -14.12 8.78 -7.17
C LEU A 83 -15.45 8.34 -7.77
N SER A 84 -15.68 7.05 -7.99
CA SER A 84 -16.97 6.51 -8.43
C SER A 84 -18.04 6.71 -7.37
N ALA A 85 -17.74 6.45 -6.10
CA ALA A 85 -18.67 6.73 -5.00
C ALA A 85 -19.01 8.23 -4.90
N LEU A 86 -18.05 9.11 -5.19
CA LEU A 86 -18.29 10.55 -5.27
C LEU A 86 -19.26 10.90 -6.40
N ILE A 87 -19.10 10.30 -7.59
CA ILE A 87 -20.04 10.47 -8.71
C ILE A 87 -21.45 10.06 -8.28
N ASP A 88 -21.61 8.89 -7.66
CA ASP A 88 -22.93 8.39 -7.22
C ASP A 88 -23.62 9.40 -6.27
N ILE A 89 -22.86 9.98 -5.34
CA ILE A 89 -23.38 11.02 -4.43
C ILE A 89 -23.81 12.26 -5.20
N LEU A 90 -23.00 12.72 -6.17
CA LEU A 90 -23.34 13.90 -6.98
C LEU A 90 -24.58 13.67 -7.85
N GLU A 91 -24.71 12.48 -8.45
CA GLU A 91 -25.89 12.13 -9.25
C GLU A 91 -27.17 12.08 -8.39
N ILE A 92 -27.10 11.53 -7.18
CA ILE A 92 -28.20 11.58 -6.21
C ILE A 92 -28.52 13.04 -5.85
N LYS A 93 -27.50 13.89 -5.70
CA LYS A 93 -27.68 15.30 -5.36
C LYS A 93 -28.38 16.08 -6.48
N ILE A 94 -27.99 15.85 -7.73
CA ILE A 94 -28.65 16.42 -8.90
C ILE A 94 -30.13 16.02 -8.91
N LYS A 95 -30.43 14.71 -8.79
CA LYS A 95 -31.81 14.20 -8.74
C LYS A 95 -32.62 14.82 -7.59
N SER A 96 -32.00 14.99 -6.41
CA SER A 96 -32.62 15.66 -5.27
C SER A 96 -32.94 17.12 -5.57
N ASN A 97 -32.04 17.84 -6.22
CA ASN A 97 -32.24 19.24 -6.60
C ASN A 97 -33.33 19.39 -7.67
N ASP A 98 -33.41 18.47 -8.63
CA ASP A 98 -34.49 18.43 -9.63
C ASP A 98 -35.86 18.24 -8.97
N LEU A 99 -35.95 17.42 -7.91
CA LEU A 99 -37.17 17.23 -7.13
C LEU A 99 -37.53 18.47 -6.32
N LEU A 100 -36.55 19.12 -5.67
CA LEU A 100 -36.78 20.37 -4.94
C LEU A 100 -37.32 21.47 -5.86
N GLN A 101 -36.71 21.62 -7.04
CA GLN A 101 -37.18 22.59 -8.04
C GLN A 101 -38.62 22.30 -8.50
N LYS A 102 -38.99 21.03 -8.72
CA LYS A 102 -40.37 20.65 -9.05
C LYS A 102 -41.38 20.98 -7.95
N MET A 103 -40.90 21.17 -6.72
CA MET A 103 -41.70 21.57 -5.55
C MET A 103 -41.60 23.07 -5.25
N ASP A 104 -41.00 23.87 -6.14
CA ASP A 104 -40.67 25.29 -5.93
C ASP A 104 -39.81 25.55 -4.67
N LEU A 105 -39.00 24.56 -4.28
CA LEU A 105 -38.03 24.68 -3.19
C LEU A 105 -36.65 25.04 -3.74
N SER A 106 -35.89 25.81 -2.96
CA SER A 106 -34.52 26.19 -3.31
C SER A 106 -33.59 24.98 -3.36
N ILE A 107 -32.71 24.95 -4.37
CA ILE A 107 -31.58 24.01 -4.44
C ILE A 107 -30.78 24.07 -3.13
N ASN A 108 -30.40 22.90 -2.62
CA ASN A 108 -29.58 22.82 -1.43
C ASN A 108 -28.35 21.95 -1.70
N ASN A 109 -27.18 22.57 -1.84
CA ASN A 109 -25.90 21.88 -2.03
C ASN A 109 -25.06 21.77 -0.74
N SER A 110 -25.66 21.98 0.43
CA SER A 110 -24.96 21.85 1.72
C SER A 110 -24.33 20.47 1.88
N GLY A 111 -23.14 20.43 2.50
CA GLY A 111 -22.41 19.19 2.79
C GLY A 111 -21.54 18.67 1.64
N LEU A 112 -21.64 19.27 0.44
CA LEU A 112 -20.71 18.94 -0.63
C LEU A 112 -19.28 19.38 -0.28
N ASP A 113 -19.08 20.58 0.28
CA ASP A 113 -17.72 21.06 0.55
C ASP A 113 -16.92 20.17 1.51
N SER A 114 -17.56 19.64 2.55
CA SER A 114 -16.96 18.65 3.44
C SER A 114 -16.63 17.32 2.73
N LEU A 115 -17.45 16.91 1.76
CA LEU A 115 -17.22 15.67 1.01
C LEU A 115 -15.94 15.75 0.18
N PHE A 116 -15.61 16.94 -0.34
CA PHE A 116 -14.45 17.15 -1.19
C PHE A 116 -13.17 17.51 -0.42
N GLU A 117 -13.24 17.88 0.85
CA GLU A 117 -12.08 18.30 1.66
C GLU A 117 -10.94 17.27 1.65
N HIS A 118 -11.28 15.99 1.57
CA HIS A 118 -10.34 14.88 1.61
C HIS A 118 -10.07 14.28 0.22
N ILE A 119 -10.50 14.96 -0.85
CA ILE A 119 -10.42 14.49 -2.23
C ILE A 119 -9.70 15.54 -3.07
N ARG A 120 -8.46 15.23 -3.46
CA ARG A 120 -7.67 16.13 -4.32
C ARG A 120 -8.22 16.14 -5.74
N ILE A 121 -9.13 17.06 -6.04
CA ILE A 121 -9.74 17.24 -7.36
C ILE A 121 -10.01 18.71 -7.65
N VAL A 122 -10.00 19.08 -8.93
CA VAL A 122 -10.42 20.41 -9.38
C VAL A 122 -11.92 20.56 -9.11
N ARG A 123 -12.29 21.72 -8.56
CA ARG A 123 -13.66 22.02 -8.13
C ARG A 123 -14.39 22.77 -9.23
N SER A 124 -15.63 22.39 -9.52
CA SER A 124 -16.57 23.16 -10.33
C SER A 124 -17.85 23.44 -9.53
N PRO A 125 -18.45 24.64 -9.66
CA PRO A 125 -19.76 24.94 -9.07
C PRO A 125 -20.90 24.18 -9.77
N ASP A 126 -20.72 23.74 -11.02
CA ASP A 126 -21.70 22.94 -11.75
C ASP A 126 -21.48 21.45 -11.45
N LEU A 127 -22.55 20.77 -10.99
CA LEU A 127 -22.43 19.36 -10.58
C LEU A 127 -22.20 18.42 -11.77
N ASN A 128 -22.69 18.75 -12.97
CA ASN A 128 -22.48 17.93 -14.16
C ASN A 128 -21.04 18.09 -14.69
N GLU A 129 -20.53 19.33 -14.71
CA GLU A 129 -19.12 19.60 -15.01
C GLU A 129 -18.21 18.94 -13.98
N GLN A 130 -18.56 19.00 -12.69
CA GLN A 130 -17.82 18.33 -11.63
C GLN A 130 -17.77 16.81 -11.85
N ILE A 131 -18.86 16.17 -12.27
CA ILE A 131 -18.90 14.75 -12.65
C ILE A 131 -17.96 14.48 -13.84
N SER A 132 -17.95 15.35 -14.86
CA SER A 132 -17.04 15.21 -16.01
C SER A 132 -15.57 15.25 -15.57
N ILE A 133 -15.20 16.22 -14.73
CA ILE A 133 -13.85 16.34 -14.17
C ILE A 133 -13.44 15.08 -13.39
N ILE A 134 -14.38 14.49 -12.64
CA ILE A 134 -14.13 13.23 -11.92
C ILE A 134 -13.91 12.07 -12.90
N ARG A 135 -14.74 11.97 -13.96
CA ARG A 135 -14.63 10.92 -14.98
C ARG A 135 -13.30 10.98 -15.73
N ASP A 136 -12.84 12.17 -16.12
CA ASP A 136 -11.54 12.35 -16.77
C ASP A 136 -10.38 11.87 -15.86
N LYS A 137 -10.52 12.11 -14.56
CA LYS A 137 -9.53 11.66 -13.57
C LYS A 137 -9.56 10.14 -13.39
N ILE A 138 -10.74 9.52 -13.40
CA ILE A 138 -10.90 8.05 -13.40
C ILE A 138 -10.25 7.46 -14.64
N GLU A 139 -10.53 7.99 -15.82
CA GLU A 139 -9.97 7.51 -17.09
C GLU A 139 -8.43 7.59 -17.08
N LYS A 140 -7.86 8.66 -16.52
CA LYS A 140 -6.41 8.77 -16.33
C LYS A 140 -5.86 7.62 -15.46
N TYR A 141 -6.51 7.29 -14.35
CA TYR A 141 -6.08 6.17 -13.51
C TYR A 141 -6.26 4.81 -14.22
N GLU A 142 -7.31 4.63 -15.01
CA GLU A 142 -7.52 3.43 -15.82
C GLU A 142 -6.43 3.26 -16.88
N ASN A 143 -6.05 4.36 -17.56
CA ASN A 143 -4.94 4.37 -18.51
C ASN A 143 -3.60 4.06 -17.84
N ASP A 144 -3.31 4.65 -16.69
CA ASP A 144 -2.12 4.33 -15.90
C ASP A 144 -2.08 2.83 -15.51
N ILE A 145 -3.22 2.24 -15.13
CA ILE A 145 -3.33 0.81 -14.84
C ILE A 145 -3.03 -0.03 -16.09
N ASN A 146 -3.60 0.34 -17.24
CA ASN A 146 -3.38 -0.36 -18.51
C ASN A 146 -1.90 -0.28 -18.95
N ASP A 147 -1.26 0.86 -18.75
CA ASP A 147 0.16 1.05 -19.03
C ASP A 147 1.04 0.14 -18.15
N LEU A 148 0.75 0.04 -16.85
CA LEU A 148 1.44 -0.87 -15.94
C LEU A 148 1.28 -2.33 -16.36
N GLU A 149 0.07 -2.72 -16.78
CA GLU A 149 -0.21 -4.07 -17.28
C GLU A 149 0.51 -4.38 -18.59
N SER A 150 0.65 -3.40 -19.48
CA SER A 150 1.37 -3.56 -20.74
C SER A 150 2.89 -3.73 -20.52
N LYS A 151 3.45 -3.05 -19.52
CA LYS A 151 4.87 -3.13 -19.15
C LYS A 151 5.21 -4.48 -18.50
N GLN A 152 4.33 -5.01 -17.64
CA GLN A 152 4.49 -6.35 -17.05
C GLN A 152 4.56 -7.46 -18.11
N LYS A 153 3.89 -7.32 -19.26
CA LYS A 153 3.98 -8.29 -20.37
C LYS A 153 5.32 -8.27 -21.12
N LYS A 154 6.17 -7.25 -20.91
CA LYS A 154 7.40 -7.02 -21.70
C LYS A 154 8.71 -7.23 -20.93
N THR A 155 8.68 -7.29 -19.61
CA THR A 155 9.88 -7.50 -18.79
C THR A 155 10.07 -8.98 -18.46
N GLY A 156 10.68 -9.72 -19.37
CA GLY A 156 11.51 -10.86 -19.01
C GLY A 156 12.89 -10.35 -18.60
N ALA A 157 13.31 -10.69 -17.38
CA ALA A 157 14.63 -10.41 -16.80
C ALA A 157 15.03 -8.92 -16.75
N THR A 158 14.82 -8.28 -15.60
CA THR A 158 15.59 -7.08 -15.24
C THR A 158 16.20 -7.31 -13.86
N GLU A 159 17.47 -6.93 -13.74
CA GLU A 159 18.37 -7.21 -12.62
C GLU A 159 17.71 -6.91 -11.26
N LYS A 160 17.94 -7.81 -10.29
CA LYS A 160 17.49 -7.72 -8.90
C LYS A 160 18.05 -6.45 -8.25
N LYS A 161 17.40 -5.30 -8.45
CA LYS A 161 17.57 -4.15 -7.54
C LYS A 161 17.07 -4.58 -6.17
N GLN A 162 17.95 -4.50 -5.17
CA GLN A 162 17.57 -4.66 -3.78
C GLN A 162 16.40 -3.71 -3.52
N THR A 163 15.23 -4.29 -3.24
CA THR A 163 13.98 -3.54 -3.17
C THR A 163 13.89 -2.94 -1.78
N ASP A 164 13.60 -1.64 -1.68
CA ASP A 164 13.43 -0.96 -0.40
C ASP A 164 12.33 -1.65 0.42
N ILE A 165 12.63 -2.01 1.66
CA ILE A 165 11.69 -2.69 2.55
C ILE A 165 10.45 -1.83 2.82
N ASN A 166 10.60 -0.50 2.87
CA ASN A 166 9.48 0.41 3.07
C ASN A 166 8.53 0.36 1.88
N ASP A 167 9.06 0.31 0.66
CA ASP A 167 8.24 0.10 -0.54
C ASP A 167 7.50 -1.24 -0.47
N VAL A 168 8.17 -2.31 -0.04
CA VAL A 168 7.53 -3.64 0.10
C VAL A 168 6.38 -3.60 1.11
N ILE A 169 6.59 -2.98 2.28
CA ILE A 169 5.56 -2.82 3.32
C ILE A 169 4.34 -2.08 2.76
N VAL A 170 4.55 -0.89 2.18
CA VAL A 170 3.47 -0.06 1.61
C VAL A 170 2.71 -0.81 0.53
N ASN A 171 3.40 -1.54 -0.34
CA ASN A 171 2.75 -2.31 -1.40
C ASN A 171 1.87 -3.45 -0.82
N ILE A 172 2.33 -4.14 0.22
CA ILE A 172 1.52 -5.17 0.91
C ILE A 172 0.28 -4.54 1.53
N GLU A 173 0.42 -3.39 2.20
CA GLU A 173 -0.73 -2.67 2.77
C GLU A 173 -1.78 -2.33 1.72
N GLN A 174 -1.32 -1.82 0.57
CA GLN A 174 -2.19 -1.50 -0.57
C GLN A 174 -2.85 -2.75 -1.17
N ILE A 175 -2.10 -3.84 -1.33
CA ILE A 175 -2.65 -5.08 -1.90
C ILE A 175 -3.68 -5.71 -0.98
N LEU A 176 -3.37 -5.78 0.32
CA LEU A 176 -4.25 -6.39 1.31
C LEU A 176 -5.32 -5.45 1.84
N GLU A 177 -5.27 -4.17 1.48
CA GLU A 177 -6.21 -3.12 1.92
C GLU A 177 -6.25 -3.00 3.46
N ARG A 178 -5.08 -3.04 4.09
CA ARG A 178 -4.92 -2.98 5.56
C ARG A 178 -3.63 -2.27 5.93
N THR A 179 -3.60 -1.65 7.11
CA THR A 179 -2.38 -1.12 7.69
C THR A 179 -1.61 -2.19 8.45
N ILE A 180 -0.29 -2.03 8.54
CA ILE A 180 0.62 -2.88 9.29
C ILE A 180 1.21 -2.05 10.43
N ASP A 181 0.89 -2.44 11.66
CA ASP A 181 1.55 -1.92 12.84
C ASP A 181 2.95 -2.56 12.94
N LEU A 182 4.00 -1.78 12.64
CA LEU A 182 5.38 -2.27 12.55
C LEU A 182 5.92 -2.78 13.90
N GLU A 183 5.46 -2.23 15.01
CA GLU A 183 5.91 -2.62 16.35
C GLU A 183 5.22 -3.91 16.81
N LYS A 184 3.93 -4.09 16.49
CA LYS A 184 3.16 -5.27 16.88
C LYS A 184 3.26 -6.43 15.89
N THR A 185 3.67 -6.16 14.66
CA THR A 185 3.82 -7.19 13.62
C THR A 185 5.23 -7.75 13.68
N SER A 186 5.36 -9.05 13.89
CA SER A 186 6.66 -9.72 13.79
C SER A 186 7.07 -9.99 12.35
N LEU A 187 8.37 -10.18 12.11
CA LEU A 187 8.93 -10.53 10.80
C LEU A 187 8.24 -11.76 10.19
N TYR A 188 7.96 -12.78 11.02
CA TYR A 188 7.18 -13.95 10.59
C TYR A 188 5.78 -13.59 10.10
N ARG A 189 5.03 -12.79 10.86
CA ARG A 189 3.66 -12.37 10.47
C ARG A 189 3.70 -11.54 9.19
N PHE A 190 4.71 -10.71 9.01
CA PHE A 190 4.93 -9.97 7.78
C PHE A 190 5.16 -10.91 6.58
N GLY A 191 5.96 -11.97 6.73
CA GLY A 191 6.13 -13.00 5.71
C GLY A 191 4.81 -13.69 5.32
N VAL A 192 3.94 -13.98 6.30
CA VAL A 192 2.59 -14.50 6.02
C VAL A 192 1.75 -13.51 5.21
N MET A 193 1.80 -12.22 5.54
CA MET A 193 1.07 -11.18 4.79
C MET A 193 1.57 -11.06 3.36
N LEU A 194 2.87 -11.13 3.14
CA LEU A 194 3.45 -11.13 1.79
C LEU A 194 2.94 -12.34 0.98
N LYS A 195 2.88 -13.53 1.58
CA LYS A 195 2.31 -14.72 0.93
C LYS A 195 0.84 -14.51 0.55
N LEU A 196 0.03 -13.99 1.47
CA LEU A 196 -1.39 -13.70 1.19
C LEU A 196 -1.56 -12.65 0.09
N ALA A 197 -0.70 -11.63 0.07
CA ALA A 197 -0.72 -10.61 -0.98
C ALA A 197 -0.40 -11.22 -2.35
N LYS A 198 0.57 -12.14 -2.42
CA LYS A 198 0.90 -12.89 -3.63
C LYS A 198 -0.28 -13.74 -4.12
N GLU A 199 -0.92 -14.47 -3.22
CA GLU A 199 -2.11 -15.27 -3.53
C GLU A 199 -3.25 -14.38 -4.07
N LYS A 200 -3.49 -13.21 -3.45
CA LYS A 200 -4.48 -12.23 -3.92
C LYS A 200 -4.15 -11.73 -5.33
N ILE A 201 -2.89 -11.42 -5.62
CA ILE A 201 -2.44 -11.04 -6.98
C ILE A 201 -2.73 -12.16 -7.99
N ASP A 202 -2.37 -13.41 -7.65
CA ASP A 202 -2.57 -14.57 -8.54
C ASP A 202 -4.05 -14.79 -8.84
N HIS A 203 -4.91 -14.67 -7.83
CA HIS A 203 -6.36 -14.75 -7.99
C HIS A 203 -6.90 -13.64 -8.91
N LEU A 204 -6.50 -12.39 -8.70
CA LEU A 204 -6.92 -11.25 -9.52
C LEU A 204 -6.45 -11.38 -10.98
N THR A 205 -5.26 -11.94 -11.18
CA THR A 205 -4.69 -12.16 -12.51
C THR A 205 -5.41 -13.29 -13.25
N LYS A 206 -5.74 -14.39 -12.57
CA LYS A 206 -6.50 -15.51 -13.14
C LYS A 206 -7.95 -15.15 -13.47
N ALA A 207 -8.60 -14.38 -12.60
CA ALA A 207 -9.99 -13.94 -12.81
C ALA A 207 -10.16 -13.11 -14.10
N ARG A 208 -9.11 -12.38 -14.52
CA ARG A 208 -9.11 -11.55 -15.74
C ARG A 208 -8.79 -12.29 -17.04
N LYS A 209 -8.31 -13.54 -16.97
CA LYS A 209 -8.04 -14.37 -18.16
C LYS A 209 -9.25 -15.22 -18.59
N ARG A 210 -10.36 -15.17 -17.84
CA ARG A 210 -11.64 -15.78 -18.15
C ARG A 210 -12.58 -14.72 -18.70
#